data_AF-A0A010R7K5-F1
#
_entry.id   AF-A0A010R7K5-F1
#
_cell.length_a   1.000
_cell.length_b   1.000
_cell.length_c   1.000
_cell.angle_alpha   90.00
_cell.angle_beta   90.00
_cell.angle_gamma   90.00
#
_symmetry.space_group_name_H-M   'P 1'
#
loop_
_entity.id
_entity.type
_entity.pdbx_description
1 polymer ?
#
loop_
_entity_poly.entity_id
_entity_poly.type
_entity_poly.pdbx_seq_one_letter_code
_entity_poly.pdbx_strand_id
1 'polypeptide(L)'
;MAISTPTAAATLDDKFQNLDDEAVYTRVKAEAASDKALNFVVEFNLHEAFIAFNLTSDDFSHLAARKRKEGMVRWINIWSPNMQKPAVERIGAQYGFSKRLLAIMTAPAPSYINQTNAMPVSPRRGDVEKGSLSDGPVFPPPGQTQAQVLEELQIYQLVKETVNYTSIDQGKNFLCIGANWLHTRPQFRATEHSPSLLPPRHWSWLALSSDAVVVSFHETPSSEHPEDEEWSMAELVNTRSNTTSVLCQLSKHSVEDFERRLLSLKPVRQAMPRSELDSNAACEGSSNLFYYLFEDYSSALPVLRTSKQELGRLYFNLTAQRDSQATARLSRSATVLAKLSVFFLPITFMTSYFSVEIPDLVEHYTPKMYWVCFSVIAGISFISLFFFSRMIEILSDVLEAWAYTAVRSIRRFVGLRVQDDRDEH
;
A
#
# COMPACT_ATOMS: atom_id res chain seq x y z
N MET A 1 8.62 51.16 -29.87
CA MET A 1 8.75 49.71 -30.07
C MET A 1 10.15 49.31 -29.65
N ALA A 2 10.29 48.79 -28.43
CA ALA A 2 11.55 48.24 -27.96
C ALA A 2 11.68 46.82 -28.54
N ILE A 3 12.72 46.62 -29.34
CA ILE A 3 13.07 45.33 -29.94
C ILE A 3 13.66 44.49 -28.80
N SER A 4 12.90 43.49 -28.34
CA SER A 4 13.39 42.49 -27.40
C SER A 4 14.44 41.63 -28.10
N THR A 5 15.68 41.74 -27.65
CA THR A 5 16.77 40.85 -28.01
C THR A 5 16.44 39.42 -27.58
N PRO A 6 16.65 38.41 -28.46
CA PRO A 6 16.45 37.02 -28.09
C PRO A 6 17.53 36.61 -27.09
N THR A 7 17.10 36.12 -25.92
CA THR A 7 17.97 35.54 -24.89
C THR A 7 18.75 34.40 -25.52
N ALA A 8 20.09 34.48 -25.53
CA ALA A 8 20.94 33.41 -26.04
C ALA A 8 20.59 32.10 -25.35
N ALA A 9 20.30 31.04 -26.12
CA ALA A 9 19.98 29.73 -25.58
C ALA A 9 21.17 29.24 -24.75
N ALA A 10 20.96 29.07 -23.44
CA ALA A 10 21.97 28.55 -22.52
C ALA A 10 22.50 27.21 -23.04
N THR A 11 23.82 27.05 -23.07
CA THR A 11 24.43 25.79 -23.50
C THR A 11 24.17 24.70 -22.45
N LEU A 12 24.23 23.42 -22.84
CA LEU A 12 24.01 22.31 -21.90
C LEU A 12 24.93 22.40 -20.68
N ASP A 13 26.18 22.84 -20.88
CA ASP A 13 27.17 22.95 -19.82
C ASP A 13 26.82 24.03 -18.80
N ASP A 14 26.18 25.13 -19.23
CA ASP A 14 25.72 26.20 -18.33
C ASP A 14 24.61 25.75 -17.36
N LYS A 15 23.94 24.63 -17.67
CA LYS A 15 22.88 24.06 -16.82
C LYS A 15 23.43 23.24 -15.65
N PHE A 16 24.68 22.75 -15.76
CA PHE A 16 25.32 21.96 -14.72
C PHE A 16 25.88 22.87 -13.63
N GLN A 17 25.44 22.64 -12.40
CA GLN A 17 25.87 23.39 -11.22
C GLN A 17 26.62 22.48 -10.25
N ASN A 18 27.60 23.03 -9.54
CA ASN A 18 28.39 22.28 -8.58
C ASN A 18 27.53 21.87 -7.38
N LEU A 19 27.33 20.56 -7.19
CA LEU A 19 26.56 19.99 -6.09
C LEU A 19 27.31 20.05 -4.75
N ASP A 20 28.62 20.30 -4.78
CA ASP A 20 29.45 20.56 -3.59
C ASP A 20 29.40 22.04 -3.14
N ASP A 21 28.57 22.88 -3.77
CA ASP A 21 28.24 24.21 -3.24
C ASP A 21 27.03 24.10 -2.29
N GLU A 22 27.13 24.67 -1.09
CA GLU A 22 26.10 24.63 -0.05
C GLU A 22 24.75 25.22 -0.51
N ALA A 23 24.77 26.31 -1.28
CA ALA A 23 23.57 26.95 -1.79
C ALA A 23 22.88 26.05 -2.82
N VAL A 24 23.67 25.40 -3.68
CA VAL A 24 23.17 24.44 -4.67
C VAL A 24 22.63 23.19 -3.96
N TYR A 25 23.37 22.64 -2.99
CA TYR A 25 22.95 21.47 -2.21
C TYR A 25 21.58 21.67 -1.55
N THR A 26 21.39 22.81 -0.87
CA THR A 26 20.14 23.14 -0.20
C THR A 26 18.97 23.24 -1.18
N ARG A 27 19.20 23.88 -2.33
CA ARG A 27 18.18 23.99 -3.39
C ARG A 27 17.85 22.62 -4.00
N VAL A 28 18.87 21.81 -4.32
CA VAL A 28 18.72 20.47 -4.90
C VAL A 28 17.90 19.55 -3.99
N LYS A 29 18.15 19.59 -2.68
CA LYS A 29 17.40 18.81 -1.68
C LYS A 29 15.90 19.14 -1.71
N ALA A 30 15.54 20.41 -1.84
CA ALA A 30 14.14 20.85 -1.94
C ALA A 30 13.53 20.54 -3.33
N GLU A 31 14.28 20.81 -4.40
CA GLU A 31 13.81 20.65 -5.78
C GLU A 31 13.58 19.18 -6.14
N ALA A 32 14.47 18.27 -5.75
CA ALA A 32 14.33 16.83 -6.00
C ALA A 32 13.06 16.24 -5.38
N ALA A 33 12.62 16.77 -4.23
CA ALA A 33 11.41 16.36 -3.54
C ALA A 33 10.13 16.99 -4.11
N SER A 34 10.23 18.05 -4.92
CA SER A 34 9.08 18.79 -5.47
C SER A 34 8.53 18.14 -6.74
N ASP A 35 7.21 18.19 -6.88
CA ASP A 35 6.45 17.91 -8.10
C ASP A 35 6.98 18.62 -9.37
N LYS A 36 7.63 19.78 -9.23
CA LYS A 36 8.23 20.54 -10.33
C LYS A 36 9.44 19.87 -10.97
N ALA A 37 10.12 18.97 -10.25
CA ALA A 37 11.23 18.23 -10.81
C ALA A 37 10.69 17.11 -11.71
N LEU A 38 10.96 17.25 -13.01
CA LEU A 38 10.64 16.29 -14.06
C LEU A 38 11.78 15.29 -14.25
N ASN A 39 13.02 15.78 -14.26
CA ASN A 39 14.20 14.95 -14.37
C ASN A 39 15.43 15.64 -13.78
N PHE A 40 16.49 14.87 -13.54
CA PHE A 40 17.81 15.43 -13.27
C PHE A 40 18.91 14.53 -13.83
N VAL A 41 20.08 15.13 -14.04
CA VAL A 41 21.31 14.41 -14.38
C VAL A 41 22.40 14.87 -13.42
N VAL A 42 23.05 13.92 -12.76
CA VAL A 42 24.22 14.18 -11.92
C VAL A 42 25.43 13.45 -12.49
N GLU A 43 26.54 14.17 -12.60
CA GLU A 43 27.85 13.62 -12.95
C GLU A 43 28.77 13.78 -11.75
N PHE A 44 29.38 12.70 -11.28
CA PHE A 44 30.24 12.77 -10.10
C PHE A 44 31.40 11.79 -10.19
N ASN A 45 32.48 12.13 -9.48
CA ASN A 45 33.58 11.25 -9.12
C ASN A 45 33.93 11.49 -7.64
N LEU A 46 35.09 11.04 -7.19
CA LEU A 46 35.48 11.20 -5.79
C LEU A 46 35.65 12.68 -5.40
N HIS A 47 36.05 13.53 -6.34
CA HIS A 47 36.53 14.88 -6.10
C HIS A 47 35.51 15.98 -6.39
N GLU A 48 34.65 15.79 -7.37
CA GLU A 48 33.63 16.77 -7.78
C GLU A 48 32.29 16.11 -8.14
N ALA A 49 31.20 16.89 -8.04
CA ALA A 49 29.86 16.47 -8.41
C ALA A 49 29.09 17.65 -9.02
N PHE A 50 28.46 17.44 -10.17
CA PHE A 50 27.68 18.45 -10.88
C PHE A 50 26.29 17.94 -11.20
N ILE A 51 25.28 18.80 -11.09
CA ILE A 51 23.88 18.43 -11.31
C ILE A 51 23.17 19.44 -12.21
N ALA A 52 22.27 18.94 -13.05
CA ALA A 52 21.32 19.72 -13.83
C ALA A 52 19.90 19.15 -13.65
N PHE A 53 18.90 20.02 -13.59
CA PHE A 53 17.48 19.66 -13.48
C PHE A 53 16.71 20.01 -14.75
N ASN A 54 15.58 19.32 -14.96
CA ASN A 54 14.57 19.63 -15.96
C ASN A 54 15.15 19.82 -17.37
N LEU A 55 16.05 18.91 -17.76
CA LEU A 55 16.62 18.85 -19.09
C LEU A 55 15.53 18.52 -20.11
N THR A 56 15.57 19.22 -21.24
CA THR A 56 14.67 19.00 -22.36
C THR A 56 15.11 17.81 -23.21
N SER A 57 14.26 17.37 -24.13
CA SER A 57 14.64 16.35 -25.11
C SER A 57 15.93 16.71 -25.84
N ASP A 58 16.08 17.97 -26.28
CA ASP A 58 17.26 18.47 -27.01
C ASP A 58 18.51 18.46 -26.15
N ASP A 59 18.39 18.79 -24.87
CA ASP A 59 19.48 18.62 -23.91
C ASP A 59 19.95 17.16 -23.82
N PHE A 60 19.03 16.19 -23.85
CA PHE A 60 19.40 14.76 -23.86
C PHE A 60 20.09 14.33 -25.16
N SER A 61 19.74 14.92 -26.31
CA SER A 61 20.49 14.70 -27.56
C SER A 61 21.92 15.24 -27.45
N HIS A 62 22.08 16.44 -26.91
CA HIS A 62 23.39 17.03 -26.68
C HIS A 62 24.19 16.22 -25.64
N LEU A 63 23.53 15.70 -24.60
CA LEU A 63 24.13 14.85 -23.57
C LEU A 63 24.60 13.50 -24.13
N ALA A 64 23.87 12.95 -25.10
CA ALA A 64 24.21 11.72 -25.80
C ALA A 64 25.42 11.91 -26.75
N ALA A 65 25.49 13.07 -27.41
CA ALA A 65 26.63 13.44 -28.26
C ALA A 65 27.87 13.86 -27.47
N ARG A 66 27.71 14.35 -26.23
CA ARG A 66 28.79 14.80 -25.36
C ARG A 66 29.63 13.60 -24.87
N LYS A 67 30.92 13.61 -25.21
CA LYS A 67 31.89 12.66 -24.64
C LYS A 67 31.96 12.85 -23.12
N ARG A 68 31.69 11.79 -22.36
CA ARG A 68 31.78 11.80 -20.90
C ARG A 68 33.23 12.02 -20.47
N LYS A 69 33.45 12.84 -19.44
CA LYS A 69 34.75 12.98 -18.80
C LYS A 69 35.18 11.63 -18.20
N GLU A 70 36.44 11.26 -18.39
CA GLU A 70 36.99 10.01 -17.88
C GLU A 70 36.87 9.95 -16.35
N GLY A 71 36.57 8.77 -15.80
CA GLY A 71 36.38 8.59 -14.35
C GLY A 71 35.05 9.09 -13.76
N MET A 72 34.19 9.79 -14.52
CA MET A 72 32.88 10.26 -14.01
C MET A 72 31.78 9.20 -14.08
N VAL A 73 31.04 9.00 -13.01
CA VAL A 73 29.75 8.30 -13.03
C VAL A 73 28.67 9.28 -13.48
N ARG A 74 27.76 8.84 -14.35
CA ARG A 74 26.58 9.63 -14.72
C ARG A 74 25.33 8.94 -14.21
N TRP A 75 24.47 9.68 -13.53
CA TRP A 75 23.15 9.23 -13.14
C TRP A 75 22.08 10.11 -13.77
N ILE A 76 21.17 9.48 -14.50
CA ILE A 76 20.01 10.11 -15.13
C ILE A 76 18.76 9.63 -14.41
N ASN A 77 17.95 10.56 -13.90
CA ASN A 77 16.70 10.24 -13.23
C ASN A 77 15.52 10.90 -13.93
N ILE A 78 14.49 10.13 -14.26
CA ILE A 78 13.25 10.61 -14.90
C ILE A 78 12.06 10.30 -14.00
N TRP A 79 11.29 11.33 -13.64
CA TRP A 79 9.98 11.20 -13.00
C TRP A 79 8.88 11.16 -14.07
N SER A 80 7.88 10.30 -13.90
CA SER A 80 6.74 10.21 -14.83
C SER A 80 7.16 10.03 -16.28
N PRO A 81 7.85 8.92 -16.65
CA PRO A 81 8.39 8.72 -18.01
C PRO A 81 7.32 8.83 -19.12
N ASN A 82 6.07 8.49 -18.83
CA ASN A 82 4.92 8.67 -19.71
C ASN A 82 4.69 10.12 -20.16
N MET A 83 5.08 11.11 -19.34
CA MET A 83 4.99 12.54 -19.64
C MET A 83 6.19 13.08 -20.43
N GLN A 84 7.27 12.31 -20.53
CA GLN A 84 8.55 12.74 -21.11
C GLN A 84 9.00 11.81 -22.25
N LYS A 85 8.07 11.31 -23.06
CA LYS A 85 8.34 10.30 -24.10
C LYS A 85 9.54 10.63 -25.00
N PRO A 86 9.70 11.85 -25.54
CA PRO A 86 10.85 12.16 -26.40
C PRO A 86 12.20 12.02 -25.69
N ALA A 87 12.26 12.36 -24.39
CA ALA A 87 13.48 12.20 -23.60
C ALA A 87 13.76 10.72 -23.32
N VAL A 88 12.73 9.95 -22.93
CA VAL A 88 12.85 8.50 -22.67
C VAL A 88 13.29 7.76 -23.93
N GLU A 89 12.76 8.10 -25.09
CA GLU A 89 13.15 7.51 -26.38
C GLU A 89 14.60 7.83 -26.75
N ARG A 90 15.06 9.07 -26.51
CA ARG A 90 16.47 9.46 -26.75
C ARG A 90 17.44 8.73 -25.82
N ILE A 91 17.10 8.63 -24.53
CA ILE A 91 17.87 7.84 -23.55
C ILE A 91 17.90 6.36 -23.99
N GLY A 92 16.75 5.82 -24.37
CA GLY A 92 16.63 4.45 -24.85
C GLY A 92 17.45 4.16 -26.09
N ALA A 93 17.44 5.05 -27.07
CA ALA A 93 18.24 4.93 -28.28
C ALA A 93 19.75 4.95 -27.96
N GLN A 94 20.18 5.81 -27.03
CA GLN A 94 21.60 5.92 -26.64
C GLN A 94 22.11 4.67 -25.92
N TYR A 95 21.34 4.13 -24.97
CA TYR A 95 21.78 3.01 -24.12
C TYR A 95 21.27 1.64 -24.62
N GLY A 96 20.52 1.62 -25.71
CA GLY A 96 20.09 0.40 -26.40
C GLY A 96 18.87 -0.29 -25.78
N PHE A 97 18.00 0.44 -25.09
CA PHE A 97 16.78 -0.12 -24.51
C PHE A 97 15.86 -0.72 -25.57
N SER A 98 15.23 -1.84 -25.24
CA SER A 98 14.34 -2.53 -26.15
C SER A 98 13.10 -1.69 -26.45
N LYS A 99 12.54 -1.83 -27.67
CA LYS A 99 11.28 -1.16 -28.04
C LYS A 99 10.15 -1.50 -27.07
N ARG A 100 10.13 -2.75 -26.57
CA ARG A 100 9.19 -3.22 -25.56
C ARG A 100 9.33 -2.43 -24.26
N LEU A 101 10.54 -2.32 -23.72
CA LEU A 101 10.81 -1.59 -22.47
C LEU A 101 10.38 -0.12 -22.59
N LEU A 102 10.73 0.53 -23.70
CA LEU A 102 10.35 1.91 -23.96
C LEU A 102 8.83 2.10 -24.09
N ALA A 103 8.15 1.17 -24.77
CA ALA A 103 6.69 1.20 -24.89
C ALA A 103 6.00 1.07 -23.52
N ILE A 104 6.52 0.19 -22.66
CA ILE A 104 6.00 -0.01 -21.30
C ILE A 104 6.25 1.25 -20.45
N MET A 105 7.46 1.81 -20.45
CA MET A 105 7.81 3.02 -19.69
C MET A 105 7.01 4.25 -20.10
N THR A 106 6.60 4.34 -21.36
CA THR A 106 5.86 5.48 -21.91
C THR A 106 4.36 5.24 -22.06
N ALA A 107 3.87 4.11 -21.52
CA ALA A 107 2.45 3.78 -21.52
C ALA A 107 1.63 4.82 -20.74
N PRO A 108 0.39 5.10 -21.19
CA PRO A 108 -0.48 6.05 -20.49
C PRO A 108 -0.90 5.53 -19.10
N ALA A 109 -1.14 6.44 -18.17
CA ALA A 109 -1.57 6.11 -16.82
C ALA A 109 -3.05 5.63 -16.78
N PRO A 110 -3.45 4.79 -15.81
CA PRO A 110 -4.79 4.17 -15.74
C PRO A 110 -5.96 5.16 -15.65
N SER A 111 -5.77 6.31 -15.01
CA SER A 111 -6.81 7.35 -14.87
C SER A 111 -7.32 7.89 -16.22
N TYR A 112 -6.52 7.74 -17.29
CA TYR A 112 -6.93 8.07 -18.66
C TYR A 112 -7.84 7.01 -19.31
N ILE A 113 -7.71 5.73 -18.92
CA ILE A 113 -8.48 4.60 -19.47
C ILE A 113 -9.94 4.62 -18.95
N ASN A 114 -10.13 5.04 -17.70
CA ASN A 114 -11.46 5.16 -17.10
C ASN A 114 -12.29 6.30 -17.69
N GLN A 115 -11.65 7.40 -18.14
CA GLN A 115 -12.35 8.51 -18.80
C GLN A 115 -12.85 8.13 -20.20
N THR A 116 -12.12 7.30 -20.95
CA THR A 116 -12.56 6.81 -22.27
C THR A 116 -13.76 5.86 -22.20
N ASN A 117 -14.02 5.23 -21.06
CA ASN A 117 -15.18 4.37 -20.85
C ASN A 117 -16.46 5.14 -20.48
N ALA A 118 -16.38 6.46 -20.23
CA ALA A 118 -17.51 7.31 -19.85
C ALA A 118 -18.21 8.02 -21.02
N MET A 119 -17.89 7.67 -22.28
CA MET A 119 -18.67 8.09 -23.44
C MET A 119 -19.80 7.07 -23.69
N PRO A 120 -21.08 7.45 -23.63
CA PRO A 120 -22.17 6.52 -23.89
C PRO A 120 -22.21 6.20 -25.39
N VAL A 121 -21.64 5.06 -25.79
CA VAL A 121 -21.92 4.47 -27.09
C VAL A 121 -23.38 4.00 -27.08
N SER A 122 -24.27 4.89 -27.52
CA SER A 122 -25.65 4.55 -27.85
C SER A 122 -25.66 3.38 -28.84
N PRO A 123 -26.41 2.29 -28.60
CA PRO A 123 -26.51 1.20 -29.56
C PRO A 123 -27.44 1.64 -30.70
N ARG A 124 -26.92 2.42 -31.65
CA ARG A 124 -27.60 2.60 -32.94
C ARG A 124 -27.44 1.33 -33.74
N ARG A 125 -28.47 0.50 -33.67
CA ARG A 125 -28.75 -0.61 -34.59
C ARG A 125 -28.93 -0.02 -35.99
N GLY A 126 -27.84 0.05 -36.75
CA GLY A 126 -27.79 0.55 -38.13
C GLY A 126 -27.61 -0.60 -39.10
N ASP A 127 -28.62 -0.78 -39.93
CA ASP A 127 -28.77 -1.71 -41.05
C ASP A 127 -27.56 -1.73 -42.01
N VAL A 128 -27.15 -2.93 -42.44
CA VAL A 128 -25.90 -3.24 -43.18
C VAL A 128 -25.99 -2.93 -44.69
N GLU A 129 -27.16 -2.56 -45.21
CA GLU A 129 -27.44 -2.51 -46.66
C GLU A 129 -27.45 -1.10 -47.29
N LYS A 130 -26.70 -0.12 -46.76
CA LYS A 130 -26.49 1.17 -47.46
C LYS A 130 -25.01 1.53 -47.58
N GLY A 131 -24.44 1.27 -48.76
CA GLY A 131 -23.15 1.80 -49.17
C GLY A 131 -23.21 3.33 -49.29
N SER A 132 -22.41 4.02 -48.47
CA SER A 132 -22.15 5.44 -48.62
C SER A 132 -20.66 5.65 -48.86
N LEU A 133 -20.33 6.05 -50.08
CA LEU A 133 -19.05 6.65 -50.45
C LEU A 133 -18.88 7.97 -49.68
N SER A 134 -17.82 8.09 -48.89
CA SER A 134 -17.19 9.38 -48.56
C SER A 134 -15.82 9.16 -47.89
N ASP A 135 -14.91 10.08 -48.22
CA ASP A 135 -13.47 10.11 -47.95
C ASP A 135 -13.03 9.64 -46.56
N GLY A 136 -11.94 8.87 -46.55
CA GLY A 136 -11.46 8.13 -45.40
C GLY A 136 -10.63 8.94 -44.39
N PRO A 137 -10.58 8.48 -43.12
CA PRO A 137 -9.44 8.67 -42.26
C PRO A 137 -8.43 7.53 -42.50
N VAL A 138 -7.15 7.91 -42.52
CA VAL A 138 -5.99 7.03 -42.62
C VAL A 138 -6.08 5.91 -41.56
N PHE A 139 -6.22 4.67 -42.03
CA PHE A 139 -6.13 3.48 -41.17
C PHE A 139 -4.71 3.35 -40.58
N PRO A 140 -4.55 3.02 -39.28
CA PRO A 140 -3.25 2.58 -38.77
C PRO A 140 -2.86 1.23 -39.40
N PRO A 141 -1.55 0.91 -39.50
CA PRO A 141 -1.05 -0.25 -40.23
C PRO A 141 -1.57 -1.58 -39.66
N PRO A 142 -1.58 -2.66 -40.47
CA PRO A 142 -2.09 -3.95 -40.04
C PRO A 142 -1.14 -4.59 -39.03
N GLY A 143 -1.62 -4.91 -37.83
CA GLY A 143 -0.81 -5.65 -36.85
C GLY A 143 -1.39 -5.88 -35.47
N GLN A 144 -2.14 -4.94 -34.88
CA GLN A 144 -2.80 -5.13 -33.58
C GLN A 144 -4.11 -4.33 -33.53
N THR A 145 -5.21 -4.97 -33.17
CA THR A 145 -6.48 -4.25 -32.92
C THR A 145 -6.32 -3.40 -31.67
N GLN A 146 -6.87 -2.19 -31.62
CA GLN A 146 -6.85 -1.32 -30.43
C GLN A 146 -7.29 -2.05 -29.15
N ALA A 147 -8.18 -3.04 -29.27
CA ALA A 147 -8.60 -3.94 -28.21
C ALA A 147 -7.45 -4.79 -27.62
N GLN A 148 -6.53 -5.30 -28.46
CA GLN A 148 -5.39 -6.12 -28.03
C GLN A 148 -4.39 -5.28 -27.23
N VAL A 149 -4.12 -4.04 -27.66
CA VAL A 149 -3.24 -3.12 -26.93
C VAL A 149 -3.83 -2.79 -25.55
N LEU A 150 -5.15 -2.61 -25.48
CA LEU A 150 -5.84 -2.35 -24.22
C LEU A 150 -5.77 -3.57 -23.28
N GLU A 151 -5.97 -4.77 -23.80
CA GLU A 151 -5.86 -6.02 -23.05
C GLU A 151 -4.43 -6.21 -22.49
N GLU A 152 -3.39 -5.99 -23.30
CA GLU A 152 -1.99 -6.06 -22.84
C GLU A 152 -1.69 -5.05 -21.73
N LEU A 153 -2.22 -3.82 -21.83
CA LEU A 153 -2.07 -2.81 -20.78
C LEU A 153 -2.77 -3.22 -19.48
N GLN A 154 -3.96 -3.82 -19.57
CA GLN A 154 -4.67 -4.35 -18.40
C GLN A 154 -3.91 -5.49 -17.73
N ILE A 155 -3.35 -6.42 -18.53
CA ILE A 155 -2.52 -7.51 -18.00
C ILE A 155 -1.28 -6.94 -17.32
N TYR A 156 -0.58 -6.00 -17.96
CA TYR A 156 0.59 -5.35 -17.37
C TYR A 156 0.26 -4.69 -16.04
N GLN A 157 -0.88 -3.98 -15.97
CA GLN A 157 -1.34 -3.34 -14.74
C GLN A 157 -1.64 -4.36 -13.63
N LEU A 158 -2.36 -5.44 -13.95
CA LEU A 158 -2.67 -6.50 -13.00
C LEU A 158 -1.39 -7.13 -12.42
N VAL A 159 -0.41 -7.38 -13.28
CA VAL A 159 0.87 -7.96 -12.88
C VAL A 159 1.65 -6.99 -11.98
N LYS A 160 1.68 -5.69 -12.31
CA LYS A 160 2.29 -4.65 -11.49
C LYS A 160 1.61 -4.48 -10.13
N GLU A 161 0.32 -4.80 -10.00
CA GLU A 161 -0.38 -4.81 -8.71
C GLU A 161 0.02 -5.98 -7.80
N THR A 162 0.80 -6.94 -8.30
CA THR A 162 1.32 -8.03 -7.49
C THR A 162 2.59 -7.59 -6.75
N VAL A 163 2.60 -7.73 -5.42
CA VAL A 163 3.70 -7.23 -4.55
C VAL A 163 5.07 -7.83 -4.91
N ASN A 164 5.09 -9.11 -5.28
CA ASN A 164 6.34 -9.83 -5.55
C ASN A 164 6.73 -9.84 -7.03
N TYR A 165 6.01 -9.11 -7.88
CA TYR A 165 6.37 -9.05 -9.29
C TYR A 165 7.59 -8.15 -9.50
N THR A 166 8.54 -8.66 -10.28
CA THR A 166 9.72 -7.93 -10.75
C THR A 166 9.89 -8.21 -12.24
N SER A 167 10.35 -7.22 -12.99
CA SER A 167 10.75 -7.38 -14.39
C SER A 167 12.26 -7.24 -14.52
N ILE A 168 12.86 -8.06 -15.37
CA ILE A 168 14.28 -7.96 -15.70
C ILE A 168 14.41 -7.90 -17.21
N ASP A 169 15.02 -6.83 -17.71
CA ASP A 169 15.31 -6.61 -19.11
C ASP A 169 16.83 -6.48 -19.27
N GLN A 170 17.43 -7.44 -19.98
CA GLN A 170 18.86 -7.42 -20.28
C GLN A 170 19.07 -7.11 -21.76
N GLY A 171 19.87 -6.07 -22.03
CA GLY A 171 20.38 -5.78 -23.36
C GLY A 171 21.86 -6.09 -23.48
N LYS A 172 22.43 -5.74 -24.64
CA LYS A 172 23.86 -5.93 -24.91
C LYS A 172 24.75 -5.15 -23.94
N ASN A 173 24.34 -3.94 -23.58
CA ASN A 173 25.13 -2.97 -22.82
C ASN A 173 24.41 -2.50 -21.55
N PHE A 174 23.26 -3.09 -21.18
CA PHE A 174 22.52 -2.67 -20.00
C PHE A 174 21.82 -3.84 -19.30
N LEU A 175 21.61 -3.69 -17.99
CA LEU A 175 20.72 -4.49 -17.17
C LEU A 175 19.67 -3.56 -16.56
N CYS A 176 18.39 -3.86 -16.74
CA CYS A 176 17.30 -3.08 -16.16
C CYS A 176 16.41 -3.96 -15.28
N ILE A 177 16.08 -3.46 -14.09
CA ILE A 177 15.19 -4.10 -13.12
C ILE A 177 14.01 -3.18 -12.86
N GLY A 178 12.79 -3.67 -13.06
CA GLY A 178 11.55 -3.01 -12.68
C GLY A 178 10.93 -3.68 -11.46
N ALA A 179 10.54 -2.88 -10.47
CA ALA A 179 9.93 -3.40 -9.25
C ALA A 179 9.04 -2.35 -8.57
N ASN A 180 8.19 -2.81 -7.65
CA ASN A 180 7.45 -1.94 -6.73
C ASN A 180 8.33 -1.60 -5.53
N TRP A 181 8.59 -0.31 -5.36
CA TRP A 181 9.33 0.22 -4.22
C TRP A 181 8.36 0.63 -3.12
N LEU A 182 8.69 0.24 -1.89
CA LEU A 182 7.96 0.69 -0.71
C LEU A 182 8.36 2.12 -0.36
N HIS A 183 7.43 2.87 0.19
CA HIS A 183 7.69 4.19 0.76
C HIS A 183 6.90 4.37 2.05
N THR A 184 7.32 5.34 2.87
CA THR A 184 6.62 5.62 4.12
C THR A 184 5.33 6.38 3.82
N ARG A 185 4.22 6.01 4.48
CA ARG A 185 2.99 6.80 4.39
C ARG A 185 3.12 8.12 5.16
N PRO A 186 2.44 9.19 4.69
CA PRO A 186 2.17 10.34 5.54
C PRO A 186 1.49 9.92 6.86
N GLN A 187 1.65 10.74 7.90
CA GLN A 187 1.04 10.43 9.20
C GLN A 187 -0.48 10.60 9.10
N PHE A 188 -1.19 9.51 9.37
CA PHE A 188 -2.65 9.43 9.30
C PHE A 188 -3.30 10.25 10.43
N ARG A 189 -4.06 11.29 10.07
CA ARG A 189 -5.04 11.90 10.99
C ARG A 189 -6.26 10.98 10.99
N ALA A 190 -6.59 10.44 12.15
CA ALA A 190 -7.56 9.36 12.29
C ALA A 190 -8.97 9.76 11.81
N THR A 191 -9.30 9.47 10.55
CA THR A 191 -10.68 9.50 10.04
C THR A 191 -10.96 8.31 9.12
N GLU A 192 -11.78 7.41 9.67
CA GLU A 192 -12.72 6.47 9.03
C GLU A 192 -12.24 5.30 8.16
N HIS A 193 -11.13 5.40 7.42
CA HIS A 193 -10.68 4.29 6.57
C HIS A 193 -9.47 3.59 7.17
N SER A 194 -9.58 2.27 7.42
CA SER A 194 -8.42 1.47 7.79
C SER A 194 -7.47 1.44 6.58
N PRO A 195 -6.27 2.04 6.66
CA PRO A 195 -5.38 2.07 5.50
C PRO A 195 -4.97 0.64 5.13
N SER A 196 -4.77 0.39 3.83
CA SER A 196 -4.19 -0.88 3.35
C SER A 196 -2.92 -1.22 4.13
N LEU A 197 -2.59 -2.49 4.33
CA LEU A 197 -1.38 -2.85 5.07
C LEU A 197 -0.10 -2.29 4.42
N LEU A 198 -0.08 -2.29 3.08
CA LEU A 198 1.03 -1.79 2.28
C LEU A 198 0.73 -0.39 1.74
N PRO A 199 1.73 0.51 1.68
CA PRO A 199 1.61 1.81 1.02
C PRO A 199 1.28 1.66 -0.47
N PRO A 200 0.91 2.75 -1.16
CA PRO A 200 0.74 2.75 -2.60
C PRO A 200 1.95 2.17 -3.31
N ARG A 201 1.68 1.46 -4.40
CA ARG A 201 2.73 0.82 -5.18
C ARG A 201 3.40 1.86 -6.06
N HIS A 202 4.69 2.08 -5.83
CA HIS A 202 5.52 2.93 -6.68
C HIS A 202 6.38 2.04 -7.58
N TRP A 203 5.94 1.86 -8.82
CA TRP A 203 6.73 1.12 -9.81
C TRP A 203 7.88 1.99 -10.32
N SER A 204 9.09 1.46 -10.29
CA SER A 204 10.25 2.14 -10.85
C SER A 204 11.21 1.16 -11.50
N TRP A 205 11.92 1.65 -12.52
CA TRP A 205 12.96 0.92 -13.23
C TRP A 205 14.33 1.50 -12.90
N LEU A 206 15.27 0.62 -12.59
CA LEU A 206 16.69 0.94 -12.42
C LEU A 206 17.48 0.22 -13.49
N ALA A 207 18.22 0.97 -14.30
CA ALA A 207 19.08 0.45 -15.34
C ALA A 207 20.55 0.78 -15.08
N LEU A 208 21.41 -0.22 -15.15
CA LEU A 208 22.87 -0.09 -15.12
C LEU A 208 23.40 -0.34 -16.54
N SER A 209 24.16 0.62 -17.06
CA SER A 209 24.82 0.54 -18.37
C SER A 209 26.30 0.19 -18.24
N SER A 210 26.89 -0.39 -19.28
CA SER A 210 28.33 -0.71 -19.37
C SER A 210 29.24 0.52 -19.22
N ASP A 211 28.73 1.72 -19.48
CA ASP A 211 29.52 2.94 -19.61
C ASP A 211 29.58 3.78 -18.32
N ALA A 212 29.41 3.14 -17.16
CA ALA A 212 29.27 3.77 -15.85
C ALA A 212 28.11 4.78 -15.78
N VAL A 213 26.99 4.42 -16.42
CA VAL A 213 25.75 5.19 -16.40
C VAL A 213 24.68 4.42 -15.66
N VAL A 214 24.03 5.07 -14.71
CA VAL A 214 22.82 4.58 -14.04
C VAL A 214 21.64 5.40 -14.52
N VAL A 215 20.53 4.76 -14.87
CA VAL A 215 19.29 5.42 -15.25
C VAL A 215 18.16 4.94 -14.36
N SER A 216 17.46 5.86 -13.71
CA SER A 216 16.27 5.56 -12.91
C SER A 216 15.03 6.19 -13.53
N PHE A 217 13.96 5.41 -13.63
CA PHE A 217 12.66 5.86 -14.10
C PHE A 217 11.61 5.57 -13.04
N HIS A 218 10.82 6.56 -12.68
CA HIS A 218 9.87 6.47 -11.59
C HIS A 218 8.46 6.77 -12.10
N GLU A 219 7.56 5.79 -12.02
CA GLU A 219 6.15 6.07 -12.29
C GLU A 219 5.56 6.91 -11.16
N THR A 220 4.65 7.82 -11.49
CA THR A 220 3.88 8.54 -10.48
C THR A 220 2.69 7.69 -10.06
N PRO A 221 2.63 7.20 -8.82
CA PRO A 221 1.45 6.52 -8.32
C PRO A 221 0.29 7.51 -8.22
N SER A 222 -0.94 6.99 -8.28
CA SER A 222 -2.12 7.76 -7.86
C SER A 222 -2.13 7.86 -6.34
N SER A 223 -2.35 9.07 -5.81
CA SER A 223 -2.45 9.31 -4.36
C SER A 223 -3.58 8.49 -3.75
N GLU A 224 -3.40 7.96 -2.51
CA GLU A 224 -4.50 7.33 -1.76
C GLU A 224 -5.62 8.32 -1.46
N HIS A 225 -5.25 9.59 -1.26
CA HIS A 225 -6.15 10.68 -0.97
C HIS A 225 -5.90 11.83 -1.98
N PRO A 226 -6.41 11.71 -3.22
CA PRO A 226 -6.18 12.72 -4.25
C PRO A 226 -6.89 14.05 -3.95
N GLU A 227 -7.92 14.05 -3.10
CA GLU A 227 -8.63 15.25 -2.68
C GLU A 227 -7.93 16.02 -1.54
N ASP A 228 -6.97 15.39 -0.88
CA ASP A 228 -6.14 16.01 0.15
C ASP A 228 -4.77 16.38 -0.44
N GLU A 229 -4.62 17.67 -0.77
CA GLU A 229 -3.38 18.20 -1.35
C GLU A 229 -2.18 18.07 -0.40
N GLU A 230 -2.39 18.24 0.92
CA GLU A 230 -1.32 18.09 1.93
C GLU A 230 -0.85 16.63 1.98
N TRP A 231 -1.79 15.68 1.97
CA TRP A 231 -1.49 14.26 1.89
C TRP A 231 -0.74 13.90 0.62
N SER A 232 -1.28 14.30 -0.54
CA SER A 232 -0.70 13.99 -1.85
C SER A 232 0.74 14.51 -1.96
N MET A 233 0.99 15.72 -1.45
CA MET A 233 2.30 16.33 -1.47
C MET A 233 3.28 15.63 -0.50
N ALA A 234 2.82 15.26 0.70
CA ALA A 234 3.62 14.48 1.64
C ALA A 234 3.95 13.08 1.11
N GLU A 235 3.00 12.43 0.45
CA GLU A 235 3.18 11.10 -0.15
C GLU A 235 4.19 11.13 -1.30
N LEU A 236 4.14 12.17 -2.14
CA LEU A 236 5.14 12.40 -3.18
C LEU A 236 6.55 12.57 -2.58
N VAL A 237 6.69 13.40 -1.54
CA VAL A 237 7.97 13.59 -0.85
C VAL A 237 8.49 12.27 -0.30
N ASN A 238 7.63 11.46 0.32
CA ASN A 238 8.02 10.15 0.85
C ASN A 238 8.40 9.16 -0.27
N THR A 239 7.67 9.16 -1.39
CA THR A 239 7.96 8.34 -2.57
C THR A 239 9.34 8.65 -3.16
N ARG A 240 9.73 9.93 -3.15
CA ARG A 240 11.04 10.38 -3.65
C ARG A 240 12.16 10.33 -2.62
N SER A 241 11.84 10.08 -1.35
CA SER A 241 12.78 10.23 -0.23
C SER A 241 14.07 9.40 -0.38
N ASN A 242 13.97 8.16 -0.86
CA ASN A 242 15.13 7.31 -1.09
C ASN A 242 16.06 7.87 -2.18
N THR A 243 15.49 8.21 -3.33
CA THR A 243 16.20 8.81 -4.46
C THR A 243 16.87 10.12 -4.05
N THR A 244 16.15 11.00 -3.36
CA THR A 244 16.70 12.26 -2.86
C THR A 244 17.80 12.02 -1.81
N SER A 245 17.64 11.01 -0.94
CA SER A 245 18.66 10.67 0.05
C SER A 245 19.96 10.18 -0.59
N VAL A 246 19.89 9.37 -1.65
CA VAL A 246 21.07 8.96 -2.42
C VAL A 246 21.70 10.17 -3.11
N LEU A 247 20.89 11.02 -3.74
CA LEU A 247 21.36 12.22 -4.43
C LEU A 247 22.10 13.18 -3.51
N CYS A 248 21.53 13.47 -2.34
CA CYS A 248 22.18 14.32 -1.35
C CYS A 248 23.54 13.77 -0.91
N GLN A 249 23.65 12.45 -0.74
CA GLN A 249 24.90 11.79 -0.30
C GLN A 249 26.01 11.79 -1.34
N LEU A 250 25.73 12.20 -2.58
CA LEU A 250 26.75 12.51 -3.58
C LEU A 250 27.46 13.83 -3.30
N SER A 251 26.89 14.74 -2.50
CA SER A 251 27.53 15.99 -2.08
C SER A 251 28.46 15.79 -0.88
N LYS A 252 29.51 16.62 -0.80
CA LYS A 252 30.36 16.72 0.40
C LYS A 252 29.63 17.28 1.63
N HIS A 253 28.54 18.03 1.44
CA HIS A 253 27.75 18.61 2.53
C HIS A 253 26.81 17.61 3.23
N SER A 254 26.71 16.38 2.73
CA SER A 254 25.81 15.36 3.27
C SER A 254 26.23 14.79 4.62
N VAL A 255 27.48 14.97 5.05
CA VAL A 255 28.02 14.29 6.24
C VAL A 255 27.19 14.58 7.48
N GLU A 256 26.83 15.84 7.73
CA GLU A 256 26.02 16.23 8.90
C GLU A 256 24.60 15.64 8.88
N ASP A 257 24.01 15.52 7.69
CA ASP A 257 22.63 15.01 7.51
C ASP A 257 22.53 13.49 7.78
N PHE A 258 23.62 12.74 7.61
CA PHE A 258 23.60 11.26 7.58
C PHE A 258 24.51 10.56 8.61
N GLU A 259 25.43 11.26 9.29
CA GLU A 259 26.37 10.67 10.26
C GLU A 259 25.66 9.82 11.34
N ARG A 260 24.46 10.22 11.76
CA ARG A 260 23.68 9.52 12.80
C ARG A 260 22.69 8.48 12.25
N ARG A 261 22.56 8.33 10.93
CA ARG A 261 21.54 7.49 10.28
C ARG A 261 22.16 6.23 9.68
N LEU A 262 22.57 5.29 10.54
CA LEU A 262 23.33 4.08 10.15
C LEU A 262 22.75 3.32 8.95
N LEU A 263 21.44 3.07 8.92
CA LEU A 263 20.77 2.34 7.83
C LEU A 263 20.45 3.20 6.60
N SER A 264 20.54 4.52 6.72
CA SER A 264 20.31 5.47 5.63
C SER A 264 21.61 6.05 5.07
N LEU A 265 22.75 5.68 5.68
CA LEU A 265 24.08 6.05 5.21
C LEU A 265 24.40 5.22 3.96
N LYS A 266 24.63 5.93 2.85
CA LYS A 266 24.87 5.40 1.51
C LYS A 266 26.12 6.09 0.97
N PRO A 267 27.32 5.65 1.38
CA PRO A 267 28.58 6.29 1.02
C PRO A 267 28.97 6.00 -0.44
N VAL A 268 28.10 6.30 -1.41
CA VAL A 268 28.31 6.01 -2.84
C VAL A 268 29.62 6.62 -3.31
N ARG A 269 29.84 7.89 -2.99
CA ARG A 269 30.99 8.66 -3.45
C ARG A 269 32.24 8.36 -2.64
N GLN A 270 32.10 8.23 -1.32
CA GLN A 270 33.20 8.00 -0.38
C GLN A 270 33.77 6.58 -0.48
N ALA A 271 32.99 5.62 -0.98
CA ALA A 271 33.43 4.25 -1.23
C ALA A 271 34.21 4.08 -2.54
N MET A 272 34.31 5.11 -3.38
CA MET A 272 35.08 5.01 -4.63
C MET A 272 36.58 4.97 -4.37
N PRO A 273 37.36 4.27 -5.22
CA PRO A 273 38.82 4.22 -5.12
C PRO A 273 39.45 5.62 -5.11
N ARG A 274 40.46 5.81 -4.25
CA ARG A 274 41.23 7.07 -4.18
C ARG A 274 42.27 7.22 -5.30
N SER A 275 42.54 6.16 -6.05
CA SER A 275 43.50 6.14 -7.15
C SER A 275 42.80 6.49 -8.46
N GLU A 276 43.13 7.63 -9.06
CA GLU A 276 42.61 8.07 -10.37
C GLU A 276 43.13 7.23 -11.55
N LEU A 277 44.14 6.38 -11.32
CA LEU A 277 44.74 5.53 -12.35
C LEU A 277 43.92 4.27 -12.66
N ASP A 278 42.92 3.94 -11.85
CA ASP A 278 42.10 2.75 -12.08
C ASP A 278 40.96 3.11 -13.04
N SER A 279 41.07 2.65 -14.29
CA SER A 279 40.02 2.78 -15.33
C SER A 279 38.63 2.25 -14.90
N ASN A 280 38.58 1.53 -13.77
CA ASN A 280 37.38 0.90 -13.22
C ASN A 280 36.69 1.73 -12.12
N ALA A 281 37.25 2.85 -11.65
CA ALA A 281 36.66 3.63 -10.56
C ALA A 281 35.21 4.08 -10.86
N ALA A 282 34.94 4.50 -12.11
CA ALA A 282 33.59 4.84 -12.55
C ALA A 282 32.67 3.60 -12.60
N CYS A 283 33.20 2.44 -13.00
CA CYS A 283 32.44 1.19 -13.03
C CYS A 283 32.00 0.79 -11.61
N GLU A 284 32.92 0.82 -10.65
CA GLU A 284 32.63 0.56 -9.24
C GLU A 284 31.67 1.60 -8.66
N GLY A 285 31.89 2.89 -8.93
CA GLY A 285 31.01 3.96 -8.49
C GLY A 285 29.58 3.83 -9.02
N SER A 286 29.42 3.47 -10.30
CA SER A 286 28.10 3.22 -10.90
C SER A 286 27.42 1.98 -10.33
N SER A 287 28.18 0.92 -10.03
CA SER A 287 27.68 -0.31 -9.41
C SER A 287 27.23 -0.05 -7.97
N ASN A 288 28.03 0.71 -7.20
CA ASN A 288 27.68 1.14 -5.85
C ASN A 288 26.45 2.04 -5.85
N LEU A 289 26.34 2.98 -6.79
CA LEU A 289 25.16 3.81 -6.93
C LEU A 289 23.92 2.95 -7.20
N PHE A 290 24.01 2.02 -8.16
CA PHE A 290 22.92 1.10 -8.48
C PHE A 290 22.49 0.29 -7.26
N TYR A 291 23.45 -0.26 -6.52
CA TYR A 291 23.22 -0.99 -5.28
C TYR A 291 22.46 -0.14 -4.24
N TYR A 292 22.92 1.08 -3.97
CA TYR A 292 22.29 1.95 -2.97
C TYR A 292 20.95 2.55 -3.40
N LEU A 293 20.69 2.68 -4.71
CA LEU A 293 19.36 3.00 -5.21
C LEU A 293 18.39 1.82 -5.00
N PHE A 294 18.88 0.60 -5.22
CA PHE A 294 18.13 -0.63 -5.00
C PHE A 294 17.88 -0.92 -3.51
N GLU A 295 18.81 -0.56 -2.62
CA GLU A 295 18.69 -0.84 -1.20
C GLU A 295 17.97 0.30 -0.44
N ASP A 296 16.67 0.15 -0.16
CA ASP A 296 15.94 1.04 0.74
C ASP A 296 15.33 0.30 1.94
N TYR A 297 15.98 0.40 3.10
CA TYR A 297 15.44 -0.13 4.35
C TYR A 297 14.54 0.85 5.10
N SER A 298 14.56 2.14 4.74
CA SER A 298 13.90 3.17 5.53
C SER A 298 12.37 3.04 5.50
N SER A 299 11.84 2.60 4.36
CA SER A 299 10.42 2.36 4.11
C SER A 299 9.89 1.04 4.72
N ALA A 300 10.76 0.06 4.97
CA ALA A 300 10.34 -1.26 5.48
C ALA A 300 9.88 -1.23 6.94
N LEU A 301 10.56 -0.45 7.80
CA LEU A 301 10.28 -0.42 9.25
C LEU A 301 8.85 0.05 9.60
N PRO A 302 8.33 1.15 9.03
CA PRO A 302 6.94 1.55 9.25
C PRO A 302 5.95 0.45 8.85
N VAL A 303 6.14 -0.18 7.69
CA VAL A 303 5.26 -1.25 7.19
C VAL A 303 5.27 -2.46 8.14
N LEU A 304 6.45 -2.88 8.59
CA LEU A 304 6.59 -3.97 9.56
C LEU A 304 5.92 -3.64 10.90
N ARG A 305 6.03 -2.39 11.36
CA ARG A 305 5.39 -1.94 12.61
C ARG A 305 3.87 -2.01 12.50
N THR A 306 3.29 -1.47 11.42
CA THR A 306 1.84 -1.52 11.17
C THR A 306 1.36 -2.96 11.04
N SER A 307 2.09 -3.79 10.30
CA SER A 307 1.77 -5.22 10.13
C SER A 307 1.76 -5.98 11.45
N LYS A 308 2.73 -5.71 12.33
CA LYS A 308 2.79 -6.30 13.67
C LYS A 308 1.60 -5.89 14.53
N GLN A 309 1.20 -4.62 14.46
CA GLN A 309 0.05 -4.10 15.22
C GLN A 309 -1.27 -4.74 14.76
N GLU A 310 -1.52 -4.78 13.45
CA GLU A 310 -2.72 -5.41 12.91
C GLU A 310 -2.77 -6.91 13.19
N LEU A 311 -1.64 -7.61 13.07
CA LEU A 311 -1.57 -9.03 13.41
C LEU A 311 -1.88 -9.26 14.91
N GLY A 312 -1.36 -8.39 15.79
CA GLY A 312 -1.68 -8.42 17.21
C GLY A 312 -3.17 -8.21 17.48
N ARG A 313 -3.81 -7.27 16.78
CA ARG A 313 -5.25 -7.00 16.88
C ARG A 313 -6.08 -8.20 16.41
N LEU A 314 -5.74 -8.79 15.27
CA LEU A 314 -6.41 -9.98 14.74
C LEU A 314 -6.27 -11.17 15.68
N TYR A 315 -5.07 -11.38 16.24
CA TYR A 315 -4.82 -12.44 17.20
C TYR A 315 -5.67 -12.28 18.48
N PHE A 316 -5.74 -11.05 19.02
CA PHE A 316 -6.57 -10.75 20.17
C PHE A 316 -8.06 -11.02 19.89
N ASN A 317 -8.57 -10.54 18.75
CA ASN A 317 -9.97 -10.75 18.35
C ASN A 317 -10.30 -12.24 18.19
N LEU A 318 -9.41 -13.00 17.55
CA LEU A 318 -9.60 -14.44 17.37
C LEU A 318 -9.59 -15.19 18.70
N THR A 319 -8.71 -14.80 19.62
CA THR A 319 -8.63 -15.38 20.97
C THR A 319 -9.90 -15.06 21.76
N ALA A 320 -10.34 -13.80 21.76
CA ALA A 320 -11.58 -13.39 22.41
C ALA A 320 -12.81 -14.13 21.86
N GLN A 321 -12.88 -14.35 20.54
CA GLN A 321 -13.95 -15.12 19.91
C GLN A 321 -13.91 -16.60 20.32
N ARG A 322 -12.72 -17.21 20.37
CA ARG A 322 -12.51 -18.58 20.87
C ARG A 322 -12.97 -18.73 22.31
N ASP A 323 -12.57 -17.81 23.18
CA ASP A 323 -12.91 -17.83 24.61
C ASP A 323 -14.42 -17.64 24.83
N SER A 324 -15.05 -16.75 24.06
CA SER A 324 -16.51 -16.58 24.06
C SER A 324 -17.23 -17.87 23.64
N GLN A 325 -16.75 -18.54 22.59
CA GLN A 325 -17.34 -19.81 22.14
C GLN A 325 -17.16 -20.93 23.18
N ALA A 326 -15.99 -21.02 23.82
CA ALA A 326 -15.74 -21.98 24.89
C ALA A 326 -16.66 -21.72 26.10
N THR A 327 -16.79 -20.45 26.49
CA THR A 327 -17.67 -20.03 27.59
C THR A 327 -19.14 -20.32 27.27
N ALA A 328 -19.60 -20.07 26.05
CA ALA A 328 -20.97 -20.40 25.62
C ALA A 328 -21.25 -21.91 25.67
N ARG A 329 -20.28 -22.75 25.27
CA ARG A 329 -20.39 -24.22 25.37
C ARG A 329 -20.46 -24.70 26.81
N LEU A 330 -19.63 -24.13 27.69
CA LEU A 330 -19.65 -24.43 29.12
C LEU A 330 -20.99 -24.01 29.74
N SER A 331 -21.46 -22.80 29.44
CA SER A 331 -22.76 -22.29 29.90
C SER A 331 -23.91 -23.19 29.44
N ARG A 332 -23.96 -23.57 28.16
CA ARG A 332 -24.98 -24.51 27.64
C ARG A 332 -24.95 -25.84 28.38
N SER A 333 -23.76 -26.38 28.65
CA SER A 333 -23.61 -27.65 29.37
C SER A 333 -24.10 -27.53 30.82
N ALA A 334 -23.75 -26.43 31.50
CA ALA A 334 -24.22 -26.14 32.86
C ALA A 334 -25.75 -25.97 32.92
N THR A 335 -26.36 -25.28 31.95
CA THR A 335 -27.82 -25.15 31.87
C THR A 335 -28.50 -26.51 31.65
N VAL A 336 -27.94 -27.38 30.82
CA VAL A 336 -28.46 -28.75 30.62
C VAL A 336 -28.38 -29.54 31.92
N LEU A 337 -27.25 -29.48 32.63
CA LEU A 337 -27.08 -30.17 33.91
C LEU A 337 -28.07 -29.65 34.96
N ALA A 338 -28.26 -28.33 35.07
CA ALA A 338 -29.23 -27.73 35.97
C ALA A 338 -30.67 -28.19 35.67
N LYS A 339 -31.05 -28.26 34.38
CA LYS A 339 -32.36 -28.79 33.96
C LYS A 339 -32.54 -30.26 34.35
N LEU A 340 -31.51 -31.10 34.18
CA LEU A 340 -31.54 -32.49 34.63
C LEU A 340 -31.71 -32.58 36.15
N SER A 341 -30.97 -31.76 36.93
CA SER A 341 -31.07 -31.75 38.39
C SER A 341 -32.47 -31.37 38.89
N VAL A 342 -33.11 -30.35 38.30
CA VAL A 342 -34.48 -29.95 38.65
C VAL A 342 -35.49 -31.08 38.40
N PHE A 343 -35.26 -31.92 37.39
CA PHE A 343 -36.11 -33.07 37.09
C PHE A 343 -35.89 -34.26 38.02
N PHE A 344 -34.61 -34.65 38.21
CA PHE A 344 -34.26 -35.90 38.88
C PHE A 344 -34.20 -35.79 40.40
N LEU A 345 -33.83 -34.64 40.97
CA LEU A 345 -33.66 -34.51 42.42
C LEU A 345 -34.96 -34.82 43.21
N PRO A 346 -36.15 -34.34 42.82
CA PRO A 346 -37.41 -34.71 43.49
C PRO A 346 -37.75 -36.19 43.34
N ILE A 347 -37.44 -36.79 42.18
CA ILE A 347 -37.69 -38.22 41.91
C ILE A 347 -36.78 -39.09 42.78
N THR A 348 -35.50 -38.72 42.91
CA THR A 348 -34.55 -39.40 43.80
C THR A 348 -34.98 -39.27 45.26
N PHE A 349 -35.42 -38.08 45.69
CA PHE A 349 -35.93 -37.87 47.04
C PHE A 349 -37.17 -38.72 47.33
N MET A 350 -38.13 -38.77 46.39
CA MET A 350 -39.30 -39.64 46.51
C MET A 350 -38.89 -41.11 46.60
N THR A 351 -38.01 -41.56 45.70
CA THR A 351 -37.55 -42.95 45.69
C THR A 351 -36.85 -43.30 47.00
N SER A 352 -36.04 -42.38 47.54
CA SER A 352 -35.42 -42.54 48.86
C SER A 352 -36.44 -42.64 49.98
N TYR A 353 -37.53 -41.84 49.95
CA TYR A 353 -38.59 -41.88 50.97
C TYR A 353 -39.29 -43.25 51.02
N PHE A 354 -39.61 -43.83 49.86
CA PHE A 354 -40.17 -45.18 49.79
C PHE A 354 -39.17 -46.30 50.10
N SER A 355 -37.87 -45.99 50.13
CA SER A 355 -36.81 -46.92 50.52
C SER A 355 -36.54 -46.93 52.04
N VAL A 356 -37.22 -46.08 52.83
CA VAL A 356 -37.05 -46.02 54.29
C VAL A 356 -37.85 -47.12 54.97
N GLU A 357 -37.16 -48.01 55.70
CA GLU A 357 -37.77 -49.13 56.43
C GLU A 357 -38.12 -48.74 57.87
N ILE A 358 -39.12 -47.86 58.05
CA ILE A 358 -39.68 -47.57 59.38
C ILE A 358 -40.80 -48.59 59.67
N PRO A 359 -40.75 -49.34 60.80
CA PRO A 359 -41.67 -50.44 61.09
C PRO A 359 -43.17 -50.11 60.97
N ASP A 360 -43.59 -48.89 61.33
CA ASP A 360 -45.00 -48.45 61.28
C ASP A 360 -45.46 -47.98 59.89
N LEU A 361 -44.54 -47.80 58.94
CA LEU A 361 -44.82 -47.29 57.59
C LEU A 361 -44.83 -48.41 56.53
N VAL A 362 -44.11 -49.49 56.77
CA VAL A 362 -43.93 -50.62 55.83
C VAL A 362 -45.24 -51.38 55.57
N GLU A 363 -46.16 -51.41 56.54
CA GLU A 363 -47.44 -52.12 56.41
C GLU A 363 -48.44 -51.41 55.45
N HIS A 364 -48.22 -50.13 55.15
CA HIS A 364 -49.13 -49.31 54.35
C HIS A 364 -48.64 -49.00 52.92
N TYR A 365 -47.40 -49.31 52.54
CA TYR A 365 -46.90 -49.02 51.18
C TYR A 365 -47.14 -50.17 50.20
N THR A 366 -47.83 -49.87 49.09
CA THR A 366 -48.12 -50.83 48.00
C THR A 366 -47.35 -50.42 46.74
N PRO A 367 -46.88 -51.36 45.90
CA PRO A 367 -46.21 -51.05 44.63
C PRO A 367 -47.01 -50.11 43.72
N LYS A 368 -48.35 -50.16 43.77
CA LYS A 368 -49.24 -49.25 43.03
C LYS A 368 -49.11 -47.79 43.50
N MET A 369 -48.91 -47.54 44.79
CA MET A 369 -48.76 -46.19 45.33
C MET A 369 -47.46 -45.54 44.89
N TYR A 370 -46.36 -46.31 44.82
CA TYR A 370 -45.08 -45.84 44.29
C TYR A 370 -45.22 -45.30 42.86
N TRP A 371 -45.82 -46.08 41.95
CA TRP A 371 -45.98 -45.66 40.55
C TRP A 371 -46.93 -44.47 40.36
N VAL A 372 -47.95 -44.35 41.21
CA VAL A 372 -48.84 -43.16 41.22
C VAL A 372 -48.09 -41.93 41.71
N CYS A 373 -47.37 -42.01 42.84
CA CYS A 373 -46.54 -40.91 43.34
C CYS A 373 -45.43 -40.53 42.34
N PHE A 374 -44.81 -41.51 41.68
CA PHE A 374 -43.85 -41.29 40.61
C PHE A 374 -44.46 -40.49 39.46
N SER A 375 -45.63 -40.89 38.97
CA SER A 375 -46.29 -40.22 37.85
C SER A 375 -46.66 -38.77 38.19
N VAL A 376 -47.15 -38.53 39.41
CA VAL A 376 -47.49 -37.17 39.89
C VAL A 376 -46.24 -36.31 40.02
N ILE A 377 -45.18 -36.81 40.67
CA ILE A 377 -43.95 -36.04 40.90
C ILE A 377 -43.19 -35.80 39.60
N ALA A 378 -43.07 -36.81 38.72
CA ALA A 378 -42.45 -36.63 37.41
C ALA A 378 -43.25 -35.65 36.54
N GLY A 379 -44.59 -35.69 36.59
CA GLY A 379 -45.45 -34.74 35.90
C GLY A 379 -45.29 -33.29 36.40
N ILE A 380 -45.27 -33.10 37.73
CA ILE A 380 -45.03 -31.78 38.34
C ILE A 380 -43.62 -31.28 38.01
N SER A 381 -42.59 -32.12 38.09
CA SER A 381 -41.22 -31.79 37.70
C SER A 381 -41.09 -31.43 36.23
N PHE A 382 -41.86 -32.07 35.34
CA PHE A 382 -41.88 -31.74 33.91
C PHE A 382 -42.55 -30.38 33.65
N ILE A 383 -43.69 -30.11 34.30
CA ILE A 383 -44.38 -28.82 34.22
C ILE A 383 -43.51 -27.70 34.80
N SER A 384 -42.82 -27.96 35.91
CA SER A 384 -41.95 -26.99 36.55
C SER A 384 -40.76 -26.64 35.65
N LEU A 385 -40.19 -27.59 34.89
CA LEU A 385 -39.14 -27.28 33.90
C LEU A 385 -39.60 -26.28 32.83
N PHE A 386 -40.84 -26.42 32.35
CA PHE A 386 -41.40 -25.49 31.36
C PHE A 386 -41.62 -24.11 31.98
N PHE A 387 -42.18 -24.07 33.18
CA PHE A 387 -42.42 -22.83 33.92
C PHE A 387 -41.10 -22.11 34.24
N PHE A 388 -40.10 -22.81 34.78
CA PHE A 388 -38.79 -22.24 35.10
C PHE A 388 -38.03 -21.80 33.86
N SER A 389 -38.07 -22.55 32.76
CA SER A 389 -37.43 -22.14 31.50
C SER A 389 -38.03 -20.83 30.98
N ARG A 390 -39.36 -20.72 30.95
CA ARG A 390 -40.06 -19.52 30.49
C ARG A 390 -39.94 -18.35 31.48
N MET A 391 -39.91 -18.62 32.78
CA MET A 391 -39.71 -17.61 33.81
C MET A 391 -38.32 -16.98 33.72
N ILE A 392 -37.28 -17.77 33.44
CA ILE A 392 -35.90 -17.26 33.28
C ILE A 392 -35.79 -16.34 32.06
N GLU A 393 -36.43 -16.68 30.94
CA GLU A 393 -36.50 -15.82 29.75
C GLU A 393 -37.16 -14.48 30.07
N ILE A 394 -38.35 -14.50 30.70
CA ILE A 394 -39.07 -13.27 31.08
C ILE A 394 -38.25 -12.44 32.09
N LEU A 395 -37.61 -13.08 33.06
CA LEU A 395 -36.76 -12.39 34.04
C LEU A 395 -35.54 -11.74 33.37
N SER A 396 -34.95 -12.42 32.38
CA SER A 396 -33.83 -11.90 31.58
C SER A 396 -34.25 -10.66 30.78
N ASP A 397 -35.38 -10.72 30.08
CA ASP A 397 -35.91 -9.60 29.30
C ASP A 397 -36.23 -8.38 30.17
N VAL A 398 -36.78 -8.61 31.37
CA VAL A 398 -37.05 -7.55 32.35
C VAL A 398 -35.75 -6.95 32.88
N LEU A 399 -34.77 -7.78 33.25
CA LEU A 399 -33.45 -7.31 33.70
C LEU A 399 -32.73 -6.47 32.64
N GLU A 400 -32.81 -6.88 31.37
CA GLU A 400 -32.21 -6.17 30.25
C GLU A 400 -32.90 -4.81 30.02
N ALA A 401 -34.23 -4.76 30.04
CA ALA A 401 -35.00 -3.51 29.97
C ALA A 401 -34.66 -2.54 31.13
N TRP A 402 -34.48 -3.07 32.34
CA TRP A 402 -34.06 -2.30 33.51
C TRP A 402 -32.62 -1.79 33.38
N ALA A 403 -31.69 -2.61 32.87
CA ALA A 403 -30.30 -2.24 32.61
C ALA A 403 -30.21 -1.10 31.58
N TYR A 404 -30.96 -1.18 30.47
CA TYR A 404 -31.04 -0.09 29.49
C TYR A 404 -31.57 1.21 30.11
N THR A 405 -32.59 1.12 30.96
CA THR A 405 -33.17 2.29 31.63
C THR A 405 -32.17 2.90 32.63
N ALA A 406 -31.44 2.07 33.39
CA ALA A 406 -30.41 2.51 34.33
C ALA A 406 -29.23 3.19 33.62
N VAL A 407 -28.70 2.59 32.55
CA VAL A 407 -27.61 3.16 31.74
C VAL A 407 -28.03 4.51 31.14
N ARG A 408 -29.28 4.63 30.65
CA ARG A 408 -29.84 5.88 30.13
C ARG A 408 -30.02 6.94 31.22
N SER A 409 -30.31 6.53 32.45
CA SER A 409 -30.43 7.45 33.59
C SER A 409 -29.07 7.91 34.09
N ILE A 410 -28.07 7.02 34.13
CA ILE A 410 -26.68 7.36 34.48
C ILE A 410 -26.05 8.28 33.42
N ARG A 411 -26.28 8.02 32.12
CA ARG A 411 -25.85 8.94 31.03
C ARG A 411 -26.43 10.34 31.17
N ARG A 412 -27.68 10.45 31.62
CA ARG A 412 -28.33 11.74 31.90
C ARG A 412 -27.79 12.42 33.15
N PHE A 413 -27.33 11.65 34.13
CA PHE A 413 -26.80 12.19 35.39
C PHE A 413 -25.31 12.56 35.32
N VAL A 414 -24.50 11.87 34.52
CA VAL A 414 -23.04 12.07 34.39
C VAL A 414 -22.68 13.14 33.34
N GLY A 415 -23.65 13.73 32.63
CA GLY A 415 -23.40 14.95 31.84
C GLY A 415 -22.39 14.81 30.69
N LEU A 416 -22.19 13.61 30.14
CA LEU A 416 -21.45 13.44 28.89
C LEU A 416 -22.39 13.78 27.72
N ARG A 417 -22.42 15.07 27.37
CA ARG A 417 -23.02 15.60 26.16
C ARG A 417 -22.11 15.23 24.98
N VAL A 418 -22.29 14.03 24.43
CA VAL A 418 -21.76 13.71 23.10
C VAL A 418 -22.80 14.22 22.10
N GLN A 419 -22.34 15.13 21.25
CA GLN A 419 -23.05 15.64 20.09
C GLN A 419 -23.22 14.47 19.11
N ASP A 420 -24.46 14.04 18.87
CA ASP A 420 -24.80 13.13 17.78
C ASP A 420 -25.10 14.04 16.58
N ASP A 421 -24.10 14.27 15.73
CA ASP A 421 -24.31 14.85 14.41
C ASP A 421 -25.06 13.80 13.58
N ARG A 422 -26.36 14.04 13.46
CA ARG A 422 -27.21 13.32 12.51
C ARG A 422 -28.17 14.31 11.86
N ASP A 423 -27.58 15.15 11.02
CA ASP A 423 -28.26 15.76 9.88
C ASP A 423 -27.38 15.47 8.66
N GLU A 424 -27.76 14.50 7.83
CA GLU A 424 -28.04 14.75 6.41
C GLU A 424 -28.59 13.50 5.72
N HIS A 425 -29.49 13.79 4.80
CA HIS A 425 -30.30 12.90 3.96
C HIS A 425 -29.53 12.37 2.76
#